data_AF-A0A1Y1WQ24-F1
#
_entry.id   AF-A0A1Y1WQ24-F1
#
_cell.length_a   1.000
_cell.length_b   1.000
_cell.length_c   1.000
_cell.angle_alpha   90.00
_cell.angle_beta   90.00
_cell.angle_gamma   90.00
#
_symmetry.space_group_name_H-M   'P 1'
#
loop_
_entity.id
_entity.type
_entity.pdbx_description
1 polymer ?
#
loop_
_entity_poly.entity_id
_entity_poly.type
_entity_poly.pdbx_seq_one_letter_code
_entity_poly.pdbx_strand_id
1 'polypeptide(L)'
;MLVLTTLSLDPNDKAVQLELFENNTYVKHIGLIDNECWASVRSNMPISNRHQVYYYEVKIIFRRSEWPNFGAIGYCTRHMELSNRPGYSKNSSGYCNYTGDHYEHGNWTHYGPSYEVGDVVGCCINFIDKKVFYTKNGKNLGMTGIAIPDQPIFVCIGLYTGSEMKVNFGQEPFVFDIEGYKKSLKVAQKQQKLSVESLNEIVEVSEN
;
A
#
# COMPACT_ATOMS: atom_id res chain seq x y z
N MET A 1 30.17 7.44 10.14
CA MET A 1 28.82 7.93 10.47
C MET A 1 27.85 7.11 9.63
N LEU A 2 27.15 6.14 10.20
CA LEU A 2 26.12 5.39 9.48
C LEU A 2 24.96 6.36 9.23
N VAL A 3 24.77 6.78 7.98
CA VAL A 3 23.56 7.50 7.60
C VAL A 3 22.43 6.49 7.78
N LEU A 4 21.58 6.71 8.80
CA LEU A 4 20.32 6.00 8.89
C LEU A 4 19.49 6.44 7.68
N THR A 5 19.46 5.61 6.64
CA THR A 5 18.65 5.87 5.45
C THR A 5 17.19 5.94 5.90
N THR A 6 16.63 7.15 5.89
CA THR A 6 15.21 7.34 6.24
C THR A 6 14.37 6.77 5.10
N LEU A 7 13.34 6.00 5.44
CA LEU A 7 12.43 5.44 4.46
C LEU A 7 11.67 6.58 3.76
N SER A 8 11.73 6.59 2.43
CA SER A 8 11.14 7.63 1.59
C SER A 8 10.82 7.07 0.20
N LEU A 9 10.24 7.89 -0.67
CA LEU A 9 10.23 7.63 -2.10
C LEU A 9 11.66 7.73 -2.67
N ASP A 10 11.96 6.95 -3.70
CA ASP A 10 13.28 6.88 -4.32
C ASP A 10 13.41 7.91 -5.46
N PRO A 11 14.30 8.91 -5.35
CA PRO A 11 14.53 9.85 -6.45
C PRO A 11 15.15 9.20 -7.70
N ASN A 12 15.74 8.00 -7.57
CA ASN A 12 16.35 7.24 -8.67
C ASN A 12 15.45 6.13 -9.22
N ASP A 13 14.33 5.81 -8.57
CA ASP A 13 13.38 4.75 -8.97
C ASP A 13 11.96 5.35 -9.12
N LYS A 14 11.87 6.34 -10.02
CA LYS A 14 10.65 7.08 -10.38
C LYS A 14 10.59 7.35 -11.87
N ALA A 15 9.38 7.50 -12.40
CA ALA A 15 9.16 8.04 -13.73
C ALA A 15 9.67 9.48 -13.86
N VAL A 16 10.08 9.88 -15.07
CA VAL A 16 10.65 11.21 -15.35
C VAL A 16 9.65 12.34 -15.15
N GLN A 17 8.35 12.04 -15.22
CA GLN A 17 7.25 12.97 -15.03
C GLN A 17 6.93 13.26 -13.56
N LEU A 18 7.68 12.68 -12.61
CA LEU A 18 7.46 12.90 -11.18
C LEU A 18 8.58 13.72 -10.55
N GLU A 19 8.22 14.70 -9.74
CA GLU A 19 9.15 15.40 -8.85
C GLU A 19 8.84 15.10 -7.39
N LEU A 20 9.90 15.02 -6.58
CA LEU A 20 9.84 14.68 -5.17
C LEU A 20 10.26 15.89 -4.31
N PHE A 21 9.53 16.12 -3.23
CA PHE A 21 9.77 17.20 -2.27
C PHE A 21 9.67 16.68 -0.83
N GLU A 22 9.92 17.54 0.15
CA GLU A 22 9.77 17.23 1.59
C GLU A 22 10.50 15.93 2.01
N ASN A 23 11.81 15.87 1.79
CA ASN A 23 12.61 14.65 2.05
C ASN A 23 12.07 13.41 1.33
N ASN A 24 11.62 13.60 0.09
CA ASN A 24 11.06 12.56 -0.77
C ASN A 24 9.81 11.88 -0.19
N THR A 25 8.94 12.64 0.48
CA THR A 25 7.63 12.15 0.93
C THR A 25 6.48 12.76 0.15
N TYR A 26 6.70 13.92 -0.47
CA TYR A 26 5.73 14.57 -1.35
C TYR A 26 6.08 14.26 -2.81
N VAL A 27 5.08 13.87 -3.61
CA VAL A 27 5.23 13.59 -5.03
C VAL A 27 4.22 14.38 -5.86
N LYS A 28 4.73 15.01 -6.91
CA LYS A 28 3.94 15.80 -7.87
C LYS A 28 4.17 15.28 -9.28
N HIS A 29 3.09 15.12 -10.03
CA HIS A 29 3.18 14.87 -11.46
C HIS A 29 3.36 16.19 -12.23
N ILE A 30 4.50 16.33 -12.92
CA ILE A 30 4.91 17.54 -13.66
C ILE A 30 4.74 17.42 -15.18
N GLY A 31 4.25 16.29 -15.68
CA GLY A 31 3.98 16.09 -17.11
C GLY A 31 2.97 17.10 -17.70
N LEU A 32 3.08 17.31 -19.01
CA LEU A 32 2.29 18.29 -19.75
C LEU A 32 0.84 17.82 -19.98
N ILE A 33 -0.07 18.79 -20.09
CA ILE A 33 -1.51 18.55 -20.27
C ILE A 33 -1.85 17.97 -21.65
N ASP A 34 -1.07 18.28 -22.67
CA ASP A 34 -1.25 17.78 -24.04
C ASP A 34 -0.74 16.34 -24.24
N ASN A 35 -0.07 15.77 -23.24
CA ASN A 35 0.42 14.40 -23.25
C ASN A 35 0.20 13.71 -21.89
N GLU A 36 -1.08 13.51 -21.56
CA GLU A 36 -1.49 12.95 -20.27
C GLU A 36 -1.07 11.48 -20.11
N CYS A 37 -0.46 11.16 -18.99
CA CYS A 37 0.06 9.82 -18.75
C CYS A 37 -0.01 9.44 -17.27
N TRP A 38 0.19 8.14 -17.02
CA TRP A 38 0.48 7.63 -15.71
C TRP A 38 1.98 7.70 -15.45
N ALA A 39 2.33 7.92 -14.19
CA ALA A 39 3.69 7.89 -13.73
C ALA A 39 3.71 7.34 -12.30
N SER A 40 4.66 6.45 -12.02
CA SER A 40 4.83 5.83 -10.70
C SER A 40 6.21 6.09 -10.11
N VAL A 41 6.25 6.04 -8.79
CA VAL A 41 7.47 6.07 -7.98
C VAL A 41 7.40 5.00 -6.91
N ARG A 42 8.57 4.48 -6.53
CA ARG A 42 8.71 3.45 -5.51
C ARG A 42 9.39 3.95 -4.26
N SER A 43 9.29 3.21 -3.16
CA SER A 43 10.13 3.45 -1.98
C SER A 43 11.60 3.10 -2.24
N ASN A 44 12.49 3.82 -1.56
CA ASN A 44 13.95 3.60 -1.62
C ASN A 44 14.42 2.26 -1.02
N MET A 45 13.54 1.59 -0.26
CA MET A 45 13.79 0.31 0.36
C MET A 45 12.61 -0.64 0.09
N PRO A 46 12.86 -1.96 -0.02
CA PRO A 46 11.78 -2.94 -0.07
C PRO A 46 11.02 -2.94 1.27
N ILE A 47 9.74 -3.27 1.18
CA ILE A 47 8.87 -3.46 2.35
C ILE A 47 9.45 -4.61 3.20
N SER A 48 9.78 -4.30 4.45
CA SER A 48 10.35 -5.29 5.36
C SER A 48 9.28 -6.22 5.91
N ASN A 49 9.47 -7.53 5.73
CA ASN A 49 8.62 -8.56 6.35
C ASN A 49 8.99 -8.86 7.81
N ARG A 50 10.00 -8.17 8.39
CA ARG A 50 10.48 -8.41 9.76
C ARG A 50 9.42 -8.14 10.83
N HIS A 51 8.47 -7.26 10.55
CA HIS A 51 7.50 -6.80 11.54
C HIS A 51 6.11 -7.42 11.43
N GLN A 52 5.94 -8.53 10.69
CA GLN A 52 4.66 -9.23 10.40
C GLN A 52 3.60 -8.38 9.67
N VAL A 53 3.57 -7.08 9.93
CA VAL A 53 2.69 -6.08 9.35
C VAL A 53 3.52 -4.86 9.00
N TYR A 54 3.35 -4.37 7.78
CA TYR A 54 3.87 -3.08 7.33
C TYR A 54 2.69 -2.19 6.92
N TYR A 55 2.78 -0.91 7.25
CA TYR A 55 1.71 0.05 7.00
C TYR A 55 2.27 1.41 6.63
N TYR A 56 1.63 2.07 5.67
CA TYR A 56 1.90 3.45 5.28
C TYR A 56 0.58 4.14 4.89
N GLU A 57 0.56 5.47 4.94
CA GLU A 57 -0.58 6.29 4.54
C GLU A 57 -0.21 7.25 3.42
N VAL A 58 -1.19 7.58 2.59
CA VAL A 58 -1.05 8.55 1.50
C VAL A 58 -2.17 9.56 1.63
N LYS A 59 -1.80 10.83 1.79
CA LYS A 59 -2.71 11.96 1.75
C LYS A 59 -2.85 12.43 0.31
N ILE A 60 -4.09 12.56 -0.16
CA ILE A 60 -4.37 13.13 -1.48
C ILE A 60 -4.36 14.65 -1.35
N ILE A 61 -3.38 15.30 -1.99
CA ILE A 61 -3.15 16.73 -1.83
C ILE A 61 -3.89 17.53 -2.89
N PHE A 62 -3.77 17.12 -4.14
CA PHE A 62 -4.36 17.82 -5.26
C PHE A 62 -4.61 16.86 -6.43
N ARG A 63 -5.65 17.14 -7.20
CA ARG A 63 -5.88 16.51 -8.49
C ARG A 63 -6.60 17.48 -9.43
N ARG A 64 -6.29 17.38 -10.72
CA ARG A 64 -6.93 18.18 -11.77
C ARG A 64 -8.42 17.83 -11.91
N SER A 65 -9.26 18.81 -12.21
CA SER A 65 -10.73 18.66 -12.18
C SER A 65 -11.31 17.73 -13.25
N GLU A 66 -10.70 17.71 -14.43
CA GLU A 66 -11.28 17.18 -15.67
C GLU A 66 -11.28 15.66 -15.71
N TRP A 67 -10.39 15.02 -14.94
CA TRP A 67 -10.26 13.57 -14.97
C TRP A 67 -10.32 12.98 -13.56
N PRO A 68 -11.42 12.29 -13.18
CA PRO A 68 -11.59 11.75 -11.85
C PRO A 68 -10.68 10.55 -11.52
N ASN A 69 -9.99 9.93 -12.50
CA ASN A 69 -9.01 8.88 -12.22
C ASN A 69 -7.60 9.47 -12.19
N PHE A 70 -7.06 9.68 -10.99
CA PHE A 70 -5.82 10.42 -10.79
C PHE A 70 -4.77 9.69 -9.94
N GLY A 71 -5.16 8.58 -9.31
CA GLY A 71 -4.40 7.99 -8.22
C GLY A 71 -4.53 6.48 -8.10
N ALA A 72 -3.42 5.82 -7.81
CA ALA A 72 -3.36 4.42 -7.42
C ALA A 72 -2.29 4.20 -6.34
N ILE A 73 -2.67 3.51 -5.26
CA ILE A 73 -1.82 3.29 -4.09
C ILE A 73 -1.67 1.78 -3.89
N GLY A 74 -0.44 1.29 -3.72
CA GLY A 74 -0.22 -0.13 -3.46
C GLY A 74 1.24 -0.53 -3.37
N TYR A 75 1.57 -1.65 -4.00
CA TYR A 75 2.94 -2.15 -4.04
C TYR A 75 3.30 -2.69 -5.43
N CYS A 76 4.59 -2.73 -5.72
CA CYS A 76 5.10 -3.37 -6.93
C CYS A 76 6.47 -4.02 -6.68
N THR A 77 6.86 -4.93 -7.56
CA THR A 77 8.21 -5.54 -7.58
C THR A 77 9.10 -4.76 -8.51
N ARG A 78 10.44 -4.88 -8.37
CA ARG A 78 11.46 -4.13 -9.14
C ARG A 78 11.23 -4.04 -10.66
N HIS A 79 10.46 -4.95 -11.25
CA HIS A 79 10.23 -5.05 -12.69
C HIS A 79 9.02 -4.29 -13.24
N MET A 80 8.19 -3.64 -12.41
CA MET A 80 7.03 -2.89 -12.89
C MET A 80 7.44 -1.62 -13.69
N GLU A 81 6.87 -1.42 -14.87
CA GLU A 81 7.13 -0.25 -15.72
C GLU A 81 6.57 1.04 -15.08
N LEU A 82 7.44 1.99 -14.74
CA LEU A 82 7.07 3.20 -14.00
C LEU A 82 6.24 4.21 -14.82
N SER A 83 6.10 4.05 -16.13
CA SER A 83 5.16 4.81 -16.97
C SER A 83 3.69 4.35 -16.82
N ASN A 84 3.43 3.43 -15.90
CA ASN A 84 2.10 2.93 -15.58
C ASN A 84 1.79 3.11 -14.08
N ARG A 85 0.69 2.55 -13.60
CA ARG A 85 0.23 2.61 -12.20
C ARG A 85 0.27 1.25 -11.51
N PRO A 86 0.41 1.19 -10.17
CA PRO A 86 0.31 -0.06 -9.43
C PRO A 86 -1.05 -0.74 -9.66
N GLY A 87 -1.02 -2.06 -9.84
CA GLY A 87 -2.17 -2.89 -10.11
C GLY A 87 -2.44 -3.12 -11.60
N TYR A 88 -2.09 -2.18 -12.49
CA TYR A 88 -2.32 -2.35 -13.92
C TYR A 88 -1.21 -3.18 -14.59
N SER A 89 0.05 -2.91 -14.26
CA SER A 89 1.19 -3.69 -14.77
C SER A 89 1.35 -5.02 -14.03
N LYS A 90 1.93 -6.01 -14.70
CA LYS A 90 2.34 -7.26 -14.03
C LYS A 90 3.25 -6.96 -12.85
N ASN A 91 3.18 -7.83 -11.84
CA ASN A 91 3.96 -7.73 -10.60
C ASN A 91 3.67 -6.47 -9.78
N SER A 92 2.41 -6.03 -9.81
CA SER A 92 1.94 -4.92 -9.01
C SER A 92 0.48 -5.10 -8.62
N SER A 93 0.13 -4.54 -7.46
CA SER A 93 -1.22 -4.50 -6.91
C SER A 93 -1.50 -3.07 -6.44
N GLY A 94 -2.71 -2.58 -6.66
CA GLY A 94 -3.04 -1.20 -6.34
C GLY A 94 -4.53 -0.93 -6.20
N TYR A 95 -4.88 -0.12 -5.21
CA TYR A 95 -6.22 0.41 -5.00
C TYR A 95 -6.36 1.77 -5.70
N CYS A 96 -7.30 1.84 -6.64
CA CYS A 96 -7.45 2.98 -7.55
C CYS A 96 -8.61 3.89 -7.13
N ASN A 97 -8.41 5.20 -7.30
CA ASN A 97 -9.26 6.20 -6.67
C ASN A 97 -10.68 6.30 -7.25
N TYR A 98 -10.85 6.16 -8.56
CA TYR A 98 -12.06 6.62 -9.24
C TYR A 98 -13.30 5.80 -8.86
N THR A 99 -13.24 4.50 -9.07
CA THR A 99 -14.32 3.54 -8.79
C THR A 99 -14.12 2.80 -7.47
N GLY A 100 -12.96 2.97 -6.83
CA GLY A 100 -12.61 2.23 -5.63
C GLY A 100 -12.27 0.76 -5.89
N ASP A 101 -11.83 0.44 -7.10
CA ASP A 101 -11.47 -0.93 -7.47
C ASP A 101 -10.04 -1.26 -7.06
N HIS A 102 -9.82 -2.53 -6.70
CA HIS A 102 -8.50 -3.10 -6.52
C HIS A 102 -8.05 -3.75 -7.83
N TYR A 103 -6.85 -3.40 -8.28
CA TYR A 103 -6.23 -3.95 -9.48
C TYR A 103 -5.06 -4.87 -9.13
N GLU A 104 -4.94 -5.97 -9.87
CA GLU A 104 -3.81 -6.89 -9.83
C GLU A 104 -3.49 -7.39 -11.25
N HIS A 105 -2.30 -7.06 -11.74
CA HIS A 105 -1.83 -7.49 -13.06
C HIS A 105 -2.80 -7.17 -14.21
N GLY A 106 -3.52 -6.05 -14.12
CA GLY A 106 -4.50 -5.58 -15.10
C GLY A 106 -5.92 -6.09 -14.88
N ASN A 107 -6.11 -7.12 -14.05
CA ASN A 107 -7.43 -7.55 -13.60
C ASN A 107 -7.92 -6.65 -12.47
N TRP A 108 -9.24 -6.47 -12.36
CA TRP A 108 -9.83 -5.65 -11.32
C TRP A 108 -11.03 -6.32 -10.66
N THR A 109 -11.22 -5.97 -9.40
CA THR A 109 -12.39 -6.34 -8.62
C THR A 109 -12.85 -5.12 -7.84
N HIS A 110 -14.16 -4.90 -7.77
CA HIS A 110 -14.68 -3.86 -6.88
C HIS A 110 -14.31 -4.19 -5.43
N TYR A 111 -13.79 -3.19 -4.72
CA TYR A 111 -13.16 -3.41 -3.42
C TYR A 111 -13.68 -2.45 -2.34
N GLY A 112 -13.64 -1.16 -2.61
CA GLY A 112 -13.97 -0.14 -1.61
C GLY A 112 -14.60 1.11 -2.22
N PRO A 113 -14.81 2.15 -1.41
CA PRO A 113 -15.30 3.44 -1.93
C PRO A 113 -14.27 4.10 -2.84
N SER A 114 -14.67 5.13 -3.59
CA SER A 114 -13.70 6.03 -4.22
C SER A 114 -12.94 6.85 -3.16
N TYR A 115 -11.84 7.51 -3.55
CA TYR A 115 -11.14 8.49 -2.71
C TYR A 115 -10.72 9.73 -3.50
N GLU A 116 -10.61 10.84 -2.79
CA GLU A 116 -10.55 12.19 -3.36
C GLU A 116 -9.59 13.11 -2.57
N VAL A 117 -9.35 14.31 -3.08
CA VAL A 117 -8.56 15.35 -2.38
C VAL A 117 -9.03 15.53 -0.94
N GLY A 118 -8.06 15.53 -0.01
CA GLY A 118 -8.29 15.62 1.43
C GLY A 118 -8.41 14.26 2.14
N ASP A 119 -8.70 13.18 1.41
CA ASP A 119 -8.70 11.83 1.99
C ASP A 119 -7.28 11.37 2.34
N VAL A 120 -7.19 10.52 3.37
CA VAL A 120 -6.00 9.75 3.73
C VAL A 120 -6.29 8.27 3.48
N VAL A 121 -5.51 7.68 2.59
CA VAL A 121 -5.63 6.27 2.21
C VAL A 121 -4.41 5.52 2.69
N GLY A 122 -4.62 4.56 3.59
CA GLY A 122 -3.58 3.68 4.07
C GLY A 122 -3.56 2.34 3.35
N CYS A 123 -2.38 1.73 3.28
CA CYS A 123 -2.16 0.41 2.72
C CYS A 123 -1.40 -0.46 3.73
N CYS A 124 -2.01 -1.58 4.09
CA CYS A 124 -1.47 -2.53 5.05
C CYS A 124 -1.08 -3.83 4.36
N ILE A 125 0.20 -4.18 4.48
CA ILE A 125 0.76 -5.44 4.03
C ILE A 125 0.88 -6.37 5.23
N ASN A 126 0.00 -7.37 5.33
CA ASN A 126 -0.02 -8.36 6.39
C ASN A 126 0.67 -9.65 5.91
N PHE A 127 1.87 -9.90 6.43
CA PHE A 127 2.68 -11.06 6.09
C PHE A 127 2.27 -12.35 6.82
N ILE A 128 1.42 -12.26 7.85
CA ILE A 128 0.85 -13.44 8.53
C ILE A 128 -0.17 -14.10 7.61
N ASP A 129 -1.16 -13.32 7.17
CA ASP A 129 -2.23 -13.81 6.29
C ASP A 129 -1.82 -13.77 4.81
N LYS A 130 -0.63 -13.23 4.52
CA LYS A 130 -0.10 -12.94 3.18
C LYS A 130 -1.08 -12.14 2.32
N LYS A 131 -1.76 -11.16 2.92
CA LYS A 131 -2.82 -10.37 2.28
C LYS A 131 -2.62 -8.88 2.48
N VAL A 132 -3.28 -8.10 1.63
CA VAL A 132 -3.34 -6.65 1.74
C VAL A 132 -4.75 -6.20 2.10
N PHE A 133 -4.83 -5.14 2.90
CA PHE A 133 -6.04 -4.33 3.04
C PHE A 133 -5.69 -2.86 2.97
N TYR A 134 -6.67 -2.05 2.66
CA TYR A 134 -6.56 -0.60 2.66
C TYR A 134 -7.44 0.00 3.74
N THR A 135 -7.15 1.25 4.06
CA THR A 135 -7.93 2.05 4.99
C THR A 135 -8.25 3.38 4.34
N LYS A 136 -9.41 3.97 4.64
CA LYS A 136 -9.76 5.33 4.24
C LYS A 136 -10.14 6.13 5.48
N ASN A 137 -9.44 7.23 5.73
CA ASN A 137 -9.67 8.13 6.86
C ASN A 137 -9.78 7.36 8.19
N GLY A 138 -8.84 6.45 8.43
CA GLY A 138 -8.78 5.63 9.64
C GLY A 138 -9.77 4.47 9.70
N LYS A 139 -10.58 4.21 8.66
CA LYS A 139 -11.49 3.06 8.61
C LYS A 139 -10.91 1.94 7.76
N ASN A 140 -10.86 0.72 8.30
CA ASN A 140 -10.44 -0.48 7.58
C ASN A 140 -11.50 -0.87 6.53
N LEU A 141 -11.07 -1.12 5.28
CA LEU A 141 -11.93 -1.47 4.15
C LEU A 141 -12.03 -2.99 3.89
N GLY A 142 -11.40 -3.81 4.72
CA GLY A 142 -11.39 -5.26 4.59
C GLY A 142 -10.26 -5.77 3.68
N MET A 143 -10.01 -7.09 3.72
CA MET A 143 -8.95 -7.71 2.93
C MET A 143 -9.32 -7.72 1.44
N THR A 144 -8.35 -7.45 0.57
CA THR A 144 -8.55 -7.52 -0.89
C THR A 144 -8.74 -8.95 -1.39
N GLY A 145 -8.36 -9.95 -0.58
CA GLY A 145 -8.33 -11.35 -0.97
C GLY A 145 -7.12 -11.75 -1.82
N ILE A 146 -6.24 -10.78 -2.14
CA ILE A 146 -5.07 -10.98 -2.99
C ILE A 146 -3.85 -11.41 -2.17
N ALA A 147 -3.12 -12.39 -2.69
CA ALA A 147 -1.91 -12.91 -2.08
C ALA A 147 -0.70 -12.01 -2.37
N ILE A 148 0.10 -11.74 -1.35
CA ILE A 148 1.39 -11.04 -1.50
C ILE A 148 2.37 -11.99 -2.23
N PRO A 149 3.09 -11.53 -3.25
CA PRO A 149 4.03 -12.37 -3.98
C PRO A 149 5.25 -12.74 -3.13
N ASP A 150 5.85 -13.90 -3.41
CA ASP A 150 7.04 -14.40 -2.71
C ASP A 150 8.34 -13.79 -3.28
N GLN A 151 8.40 -12.46 -3.31
CA GLN A 151 9.57 -11.70 -3.76
C GLN A 151 9.56 -10.28 -3.16
N PRO A 152 10.69 -9.56 -3.18
CA PRO A 152 10.74 -8.20 -2.66
C PRO A 152 9.74 -7.27 -3.38
N ILE A 153 8.90 -6.62 -2.58
CA ILE A 153 7.96 -5.59 -3.01
C ILE A 153 8.31 -4.24 -2.38
N PHE A 154 7.94 -3.17 -3.06
CA PHE A 154 8.19 -1.78 -2.68
C PHE A 154 6.84 -1.08 -2.56
N VAL A 155 6.75 -0.07 -1.69
CA VAL A 155 5.63 0.86 -1.75
C VAL A 155 5.65 1.49 -3.14
N CYS A 156 4.49 1.58 -3.78
CA CYS A 156 4.37 2.12 -5.13
C CYS A 156 3.20 3.09 -5.19
N ILE A 157 3.47 4.32 -5.62
CA ILE A 157 2.48 5.38 -5.77
C ILE A 157 2.39 5.74 -7.24
N GLY A 158 1.19 5.57 -7.82
CA GLY A 158 0.88 5.97 -9.19
C GLY A 158 0.06 7.23 -9.22
N LEU A 159 0.49 8.19 -10.02
CA LEU A 159 -0.15 9.47 -10.25
C LEU A 159 -0.49 9.61 -11.72
N TYR A 160 -1.63 10.21 -12.01
CA TYR A 160 -1.95 10.71 -13.35
C TYR A 160 -1.56 12.18 -13.49
N THR A 161 -1.42 12.65 -14.73
CA THR A 161 -1.05 14.03 -15.03
C THR A 161 -1.82 15.07 -14.20
N GLY A 162 -1.08 15.92 -13.49
CA GLY A 162 -1.62 17.02 -12.68
C GLY A 162 -2.10 16.64 -11.28
N SER A 163 -1.77 15.45 -10.76
CA SER A 163 -2.05 15.08 -9.36
C SER A 163 -0.83 15.18 -8.44
N GLU A 164 -1.12 15.33 -7.14
CA GLU A 164 -0.13 15.50 -6.09
C GLU A 164 -0.54 14.70 -4.84
N MET A 165 0.42 14.02 -4.23
CA MET A 165 0.19 13.16 -3.07
C MET A 165 1.35 13.27 -2.08
N LYS A 166 1.07 13.03 -0.80
CA LYS A 166 2.09 12.94 0.25
C LYS A 166 2.01 11.59 0.95
N VAL A 167 3.16 10.93 1.08
CA VAL A 167 3.28 9.61 1.70
C VAL A 167 3.85 9.73 3.10
N ASN A 168 3.14 9.15 4.06
CA ASN A 168 3.60 8.96 5.43
C ASN A 168 4.03 7.49 5.61
N PHE A 169 5.32 7.27 5.79
CA PHE A 169 5.92 5.97 6.11
C PHE A 169 6.04 5.72 7.62
N GLY A 170 5.42 6.57 8.45
CA GLY A 170 5.50 6.55 9.91
C GLY A 170 6.30 7.70 10.51
N GLN A 171 6.69 8.70 9.70
CA GLN A 171 7.31 9.94 10.20
C GLN A 171 6.30 10.81 10.94
N GLU A 172 5.02 10.70 10.58
CA GLU A 172 3.89 11.36 11.24
C GLU A 172 2.95 10.29 11.84
N PRO A 173 2.17 10.59 12.89
CA PRO A 173 1.15 9.66 13.40
C PRO A 173 0.17 9.25 12.30
N PHE A 174 -0.15 7.96 12.25
CA PHE A 174 -1.16 7.45 11.32
C PHE A 174 -2.57 7.83 11.77
N VAL A 175 -3.47 8.03 10.81
CA VAL A 175 -4.90 8.21 11.05
C VAL A 175 -5.53 6.88 11.50
N PHE A 176 -5.12 5.76 10.91
CA PHE A 176 -5.52 4.42 11.36
C PHE A 176 -4.74 3.97 12.60
N ASP A 177 -5.43 3.36 13.56
CA ASP A 177 -4.80 2.74 14.74
C ASP A 177 -4.11 1.41 14.38
N ILE A 178 -2.97 1.51 13.71
CA ILE A 178 -2.18 0.36 13.29
C ILE A 178 -1.60 -0.40 14.49
N GLU A 179 -1.33 0.26 15.61
CA GLU A 179 -0.82 -0.38 16.81
C GLU A 179 -1.90 -1.19 17.52
N GLY A 180 -3.13 -0.70 17.58
CA GLY A 180 -4.31 -1.46 17.98
C GLY A 180 -4.53 -2.70 17.10
N TYR A 181 -4.40 -2.56 15.78
CA TYR A 181 -4.48 -3.68 14.85
C TYR A 181 -3.38 -4.74 15.08
N LYS A 182 -2.12 -4.32 15.25
CA LYS A 182 -1.04 -5.27 15.57
C LYS A 182 -1.27 -6.00 16.90
N LYS A 183 -1.83 -5.31 17.91
CA LYS A 183 -2.19 -5.94 19.19
C LYS A 183 -3.30 -6.98 19.01
N SER A 184 -4.34 -6.67 18.24
CA SER A 184 -5.44 -7.62 18.01
C SER A 184 -4.97 -8.88 17.28
N LEU A 185 -4.04 -8.75 16.32
CA LEU A 185 -3.40 -9.90 15.67
C LEU A 185 -2.66 -10.80 16.65
N LYS A 186 -1.86 -10.22 17.57
CA LYS A 186 -1.15 -11.00 18.59
C LYS A 186 -2.11 -11.74 19.52
N VAL A 187 -3.22 -11.12 19.89
CA VAL A 187 -4.26 -11.76 20.71
C VAL A 187 -4.90 -12.92 19.95
N ALA A 188 -5.28 -12.71 18.69
CA ALA A 188 -5.89 -13.75 17.85
C ALA A 188 -4.95 -14.95 17.66
N GLN A 189 -3.66 -14.71 17.39
CA GLN A 189 -2.65 -15.78 17.28
C GLN A 189 -2.49 -16.57 18.58
N LYS A 190 -2.49 -15.89 19.74
CA LYS A 190 -2.40 -16.56 21.05
C LYS A 190 -3.64 -17.42 21.31
N GLN A 191 -4.83 -16.92 21.00
CA GLN A 191 -6.08 -17.68 21.15
C GLN A 191 -6.11 -18.89 20.22
N GLN A 192 -5.68 -18.73 18.97
CA GLN A 192 -5.60 -19.83 18.01
C GLN A 192 -4.64 -20.92 18.50
N LYS A 193 -3.45 -20.54 18.99
CA LYS A 193 -2.48 -21.49 19.54
C LYS A 193 -3.06 -22.28 20.73
N LEU A 194 -3.70 -21.58 21.68
CA LEU A 194 -4.36 -22.23 22.82
C LEU A 194 -5.45 -23.21 22.37
N SER A 195 -6.26 -22.82 21.38
CA SER A 195 -7.32 -23.70 20.86
C SER A 195 -6.77 -24.98 20.21
N VAL A 196 -5.65 -24.89 19.48
CA VAL A 196 -4.99 -26.04 18.87
C VAL A 196 -4.37 -26.96 19.93
N GLU A 197 -3.74 -26.38 20.95
CA GLU A 197 -3.19 -27.14 22.08
C GLU A 197 -4.28 -27.91 22.82
N SER A 198 -5.40 -27.27 23.15
CA SER A 198 -6.54 -27.95 23.78
C SER A 198 -7.17 -29.04 22.90
N LEU A 199 -7.21 -28.86 21.57
CA LEU A 199 -7.70 -29.89 20.66
C LEU A 199 -6.78 -31.11 20.61
N ASN A 200 -5.46 -30.90 20.59
CA ASN A 200 -4.49 -31.98 20.58
C ASN A 200 -4.56 -32.81 21.88
N GLU A 201 -4.72 -32.16 23.04
CA GLU A 201 -4.91 -32.85 24.33
C GLU A 201 -6.17 -33.74 24.32
N ILE A 202 -7.28 -33.29 23.73
CA ILE A 202 -8.51 -34.09 23.61
C ILE A 202 -8.29 -35.33 22.74
N VAL A 203 -7.58 -35.18 21.62
CA VAL A 203 -7.28 -36.29 20.70
C VAL A 203 -6.40 -37.34 21.38
N GLU A 204 -5.33 -36.91 22.08
CA GLU A 204 -4.42 -37.82 22.80
C GLU A 204 -5.12 -38.61 23.92
N VAL A 205 -6.11 -38.01 24.59
CA VAL A 205 -6.93 -38.71 25.61
C VAL A 205 -7.89 -39.71 24.96
N SER A 206 -8.36 -39.46 23.73
CA SER A 206 -9.28 -40.37 23.03
C SER A 206 -8.61 -41.59 22.38
N GLU A 207 -7.28 -41.55 22.20
CA GLU A 207 -6.49 -42.61 21.57
C GLU A 207 -5.82 -43.57 22.59
N ASN A 208 -5.95 -43.29 23.89
CA ASN A 208 -5.48 -44.15 25.01
C ASN A 208 -6.63 -44.86 25.72
#